data_AF-A0A2A4X9Y4-F1
#
_entry.id   AF-A0A2A4X9Y4-F1
#
_cell.length_a   1.000
_cell.length_b   1.000
_cell.length_c   1.000
_cell.angle_alpha   90.00
_cell.angle_beta   90.00
_cell.angle_gamma   90.00
#
_symmetry.space_group_name_H-M   'P 1'
#
loop_
_entity.id
_entity.type
_entity.pdbx_description
1 polymer ?
#
loop_
_entity_poly.entity_id
_entity_poly.type
_entity_poly.pdbx_seq_one_letter_code
_entity_poly.pdbx_strand_id
1 'polypeptide(L)'
;MGKHTITLMGFGLLLLVMITAVVVAAQSPSSGLMVSQTIYDPSPQTVSANTSKALDRVFESINYDWPPAGQQTVPPLMLTQLPDDFGKVLQPNQRRELFLRALLPLVLIENRRLQEQRELANWLLEDDLPAEGSAMHTWLTTLAKQFRVRGNLQKQEARQKLLIRLDVIPPALALAQAAIETGWGSSRFALEGNSLFGQWSFVKGSGLKPNQRDADATHLVASFPNLRASVRAYMRNLNTGRAYHEFRTARAQARKTGQALRANDLAEHLHRYSQRGEAYVADLRRIIRSPSIARLTEASLARVNPAQSATLNTRTKTEPLGS
;
A
#
# COMPACT_ATOMS: atom_id res chain seq x y z
N MET A 1 86.82 -43.40 -31.59
CA MET A 1 87.21 -42.21 -30.80
C MET A 1 85.94 -41.49 -30.39
N GLY A 2 85.78 -41.17 -29.11
CA GLY A 2 84.57 -40.55 -28.54
C GLY A 2 83.81 -41.49 -27.61
N LYS A 3 84.24 -41.53 -26.33
CA LYS A 3 83.59 -42.18 -25.17
C LYS A 3 82.38 -41.30 -24.74
N HIS A 4 81.23 -41.78 -24.25
CA HIS A 4 80.94 -42.30 -22.90
C HIS A 4 79.41 -42.63 -22.83
N THR A 5 78.99 -43.81 -22.35
CA THR A 5 78.50 -44.13 -20.98
C THR A 5 77.11 -43.53 -20.66
N ILE A 6 76.00 -44.29 -20.75
CA ILE A 6 75.27 -45.00 -19.67
C ILE A 6 75.08 -44.15 -18.39
N THR A 7 73.84 -44.02 -17.88
CA THR A 7 73.39 -44.41 -16.51
C THR A 7 72.10 -43.67 -16.05
N LEU A 8 71.15 -44.47 -15.53
CA LEU A 8 70.06 -44.26 -14.55
C LEU A 8 69.06 -43.10 -14.61
N MET A 9 67.78 -43.52 -14.62
CA MET A 9 66.70 -43.00 -13.78
C MET A 9 67.18 -42.61 -12.38
N GLY A 10 66.95 -41.35 -12.00
CA GLY A 10 67.12 -40.86 -10.63
C GLY A 10 66.26 -39.63 -10.39
N PHE A 11 65.22 -39.83 -9.58
CA PHE A 11 64.38 -38.83 -8.94
C PHE A 11 65.16 -37.61 -8.40
N GLY A 12 64.56 -36.41 -8.47
CA GLY A 12 65.00 -35.31 -7.61
C GLY A 12 64.81 -33.91 -8.19
N LEU A 13 63.56 -33.51 -8.46
CA LEU A 13 63.20 -32.12 -8.71
C LEU A 13 63.38 -31.33 -7.40
N LEU A 14 64.44 -30.53 -7.29
CA LEU A 14 64.63 -29.57 -6.20
C LEU A 14 64.76 -28.20 -6.84
N LEU A 15 63.61 -27.61 -7.20
CA LEU A 15 63.52 -26.21 -7.57
C LEU A 15 62.69 -25.50 -6.51
N LEU A 16 63.43 -24.68 -5.77
CA LEU A 16 63.04 -23.76 -4.73
C LEU A 16 61.94 -22.83 -5.23
N VAL A 17 60.70 -23.04 -4.77
CA VAL A 17 59.65 -22.01 -4.77
C VAL A 17 59.18 -21.85 -3.34
N MET A 18 59.48 -20.69 -2.79
CA MET A 18 58.98 -20.18 -1.51
C MET A 18 57.46 -20.12 -1.57
N ILE A 19 56.79 -21.15 -1.03
CA ILE A 19 55.37 -21.06 -0.67
C ILE A 19 55.33 -20.45 0.72
N THR A 20 55.01 -19.17 0.79
CA THR A 20 54.53 -18.54 2.02
C THR A 20 53.25 -19.25 2.44
N ALA A 21 53.32 -20.00 3.53
CA ALA A 21 52.16 -20.54 4.22
C ALA A 21 51.36 -19.37 4.80
N VAL A 22 50.46 -18.80 4.01
CA VAL A 22 49.34 -18.03 4.57
C VAL A 22 48.36 -19.06 5.10
N VAL A 23 48.40 -19.26 6.41
CA VAL A 23 47.28 -19.82 7.16
C VAL A 23 46.11 -18.87 6.94
N VAL A 24 45.33 -19.09 5.88
CA VAL A 24 43.99 -18.55 5.79
C VAL A 24 43.19 -19.31 6.82
N ALA A 25 43.17 -18.76 8.03
CA ALA A 25 42.20 -19.14 9.04
C ALA A 25 40.84 -19.17 8.37
N ALA A 26 40.19 -20.32 8.38
CA ALA A 26 38.78 -20.48 8.07
C ALA A 26 37.98 -19.68 9.10
N GLN A 27 37.94 -18.36 8.94
CA GLN A 27 36.91 -17.54 9.50
C GLN A 27 35.69 -17.80 8.63
N SER A 28 34.89 -18.77 9.08
CA SER A 28 33.48 -18.83 8.71
C SER A 28 32.96 -17.40 8.77
N PRO A 29 32.22 -16.90 7.77
CA PRO A 29 31.47 -15.67 7.96
C PRO A 29 30.38 -16.04 8.98
N SER A 30 30.70 -15.86 10.27
CA SER A 30 29.70 -15.62 11.28
C SER A 30 28.86 -14.50 10.72
N SER A 31 27.67 -14.88 10.27
CA SER A 31 26.62 -13.98 9.83
C SER A 31 26.25 -13.17 11.06
N GLY A 32 27.06 -12.15 11.33
CA GLY A 32 26.74 -11.12 12.28
C GLY A 32 25.47 -10.51 11.77
N LEU A 33 24.38 -10.78 12.48
CA LEU A 33 23.26 -9.86 12.56
C LEU A 33 23.87 -8.49 12.78
N MET A 34 24.04 -7.72 11.70
CA MET A 34 24.10 -6.28 11.83
C MET A 34 22.81 -5.94 12.54
N VAL A 35 22.95 -5.56 13.80
CA VAL A 35 21.89 -5.00 14.61
C VAL A 35 21.41 -3.79 13.82
N SER A 36 20.38 -4.01 13.00
CA SER A 36 19.65 -2.94 12.34
C SER A 36 19.26 -2.02 13.47
N GLN A 37 19.73 -0.77 13.40
CA GLN A 37 19.18 0.32 14.20
C GLN A 37 17.67 0.14 14.18
N THR A 38 17.05 0.00 15.34
CA THR A 38 15.65 -0.40 15.46
C THR A 38 14.79 0.74 14.91
N ILE A 39 14.59 0.76 13.60
CA ILE A 39 13.69 1.69 12.92
C ILE A 39 12.28 1.25 13.33
N TYR A 40 11.73 1.91 14.34
CA TYR A 40 10.36 1.70 14.77
C TYR A 40 9.42 2.20 13.68
N ASP A 41 8.60 1.31 13.14
CA ASP A 41 7.48 1.74 12.30
C ASP A 41 6.39 2.30 13.22
N PRO A 42 6.15 3.63 13.23
CA PRO A 42 5.12 4.22 14.06
C PRO A 42 3.77 3.56 13.80
N SER A 43 3.13 3.09 14.87
CA SER A 43 1.73 2.72 14.80
C SER A 43 0.92 3.91 14.28
N PRO A 44 0.07 3.73 13.25
CA PRO A 44 -0.71 4.83 12.71
C PRO A 44 -1.53 5.54 13.78
N GLN A 45 -1.51 6.88 13.77
CA GLN A 45 -2.20 7.70 14.74
C GLN A 45 -3.60 8.06 14.25
N THR A 46 -4.62 7.78 15.05
CA THR A 46 -6.00 8.17 14.75
C THR A 46 -6.18 9.67 14.99
N VAL A 47 -6.75 10.36 14.01
CA VAL A 47 -7.03 11.81 14.07
C VAL A 47 -8.52 12.03 13.83
N SER A 48 -9.07 13.05 14.51
CA SER A 48 -10.40 13.60 14.24
C SER A 48 -10.30 15.11 14.24
N ALA A 49 -11.12 15.76 13.41
CA ALA A 49 -11.18 17.22 13.32
C ALA A 49 -12.62 17.64 13.04
N ASN A 50 -13.15 18.54 13.86
CA ASN A 50 -14.56 18.97 13.76
C ASN A 50 -14.80 19.98 12.63
N THR A 51 -13.74 20.62 12.12
CA THR A 51 -13.80 21.59 11.01
C THR A 51 -12.63 21.40 10.07
N SER A 52 -12.81 21.84 8.83
CA SER A 52 -11.77 21.81 7.80
C SER A 52 -10.57 22.67 8.18
N LYS A 53 -10.81 23.80 8.87
CA LYS A 53 -9.75 24.65 9.43
C LYS A 53 -9.00 23.98 10.59
N ALA A 54 -9.68 23.18 11.41
CA ALA A 54 -8.99 22.40 12.45
C ALA A 54 -8.14 21.28 11.83
N LEU A 55 -8.65 20.62 10.79
CA LEU A 55 -7.91 19.59 10.06
C LEU A 55 -6.64 20.17 9.41
N ASP A 56 -6.76 21.32 8.75
CA ASP A 56 -5.62 22.00 8.13
C ASP A 56 -4.53 22.34 9.15
N ARG A 57 -4.93 22.91 10.30
CA ARG A 57 -4.02 23.20 11.43
C ARG A 57 -3.34 21.95 12.00
N VAL A 58 -4.03 20.81 12.04
CA VAL A 58 -3.40 19.54 12.46
C VAL A 58 -2.26 19.21 11.50
N PHE A 59 -2.50 19.28 10.19
CA PHE A 59 -1.47 18.97 9.20
C PHE A 59 -0.32 19.98 9.20
N GLU A 60 -0.59 21.27 9.40
CA GLU A 60 0.43 22.31 9.59
C GLU A 60 1.30 22.01 10.83
N SER A 61 0.68 21.63 11.96
CA SER A 61 1.40 21.38 13.22
C SER A 61 2.41 20.24 13.17
N ILE A 62 2.30 19.37 12.16
CA ILE A 62 3.19 18.23 11.90
C ILE A 62 4.01 18.41 10.61
N ASN A 63 4.02 19.61 10.02
CA ASN A 63 4.73 19.94 8.77
C ASN A 63 4.39 18.99 7.62
N TYR A 64 3.13 18.57 7.51
CA TYR A 64 2.71 17.66 6.46
C TYR A 64 2.27 18.42 5.22
N ASP A 65 3.19 18.94 4.42
CA ASP A 65 2.85 19.75 3.25
C ASP A 65 2.40 18.93 2.04
N TRP A 66 1.72 19.57 1.08
CA TRP A 66 1.39 18.97 -0.20
C TRP A 66 2.08 19.67 -1.39
N PRO A 67 2.60 18.89 -2.35
CA PRO A 67 2.77 17.44 -2.29
C PRO A 67 3.86 17.03 -1.27
N PRO A 68 3.82 15.78 -0.78
CA PRO A 68 4.89 15.25 0.07
C PRO A 68 6.26 15.33 -0.63
N ALA A 69 7.28 15.78 0.09
CA ALA A 69 8.62 16.06 -0.43
C ALA A 69 9.51 14.79 -0.56
N GLY A 70 9.03 13.79 -1.30
CA GLY A 70 9.77 12.54 -1.56
C GLY A 70 9.46 11.42 -0.55
N GLN A 71 10.39 10.48 -0.38
CA GLN A 71 10.19 9.28 0.43
C GLN A 71 10.08 9.58 1.93
N GLN A 72 9.31 8.76 2.66
CA GLN A 72 9.16 8.81 4.12
C GLN A 72 8.70 10.18 4.66
N THR A 73 7.90 10.92 3.90
CA THR A 73 7.39 12.24 4.28
C THR A 73 5.90 12.24 4.63
N VAL A 74 5.19 11.14 4.36
CA VAL A 74 3.74 11.07 4.63
C VAL A 74 3.50 10.59 6.06
N PRO A 75 2.92 11.38 6.97
CA PRO A 75 2.68 10.93 8.33
C PRO A 75 1.65 9.79 8.33
N PRO A 76 1.80 8.76 9.19
CA PRO A 76 0.89 7.63 9.26
C PRO A 76 -0.39 8.00 10.01
N LEU A 77 -1.15 8.95 9.49
CA LEU A 77 -2.40 9.41 10.10
C LEU A 77 -3.60 8.61 9.61
N MET A 78 -4.54 8.38 10.52
CA MET A 78 -5.84 7.79 10.24
C MET A 78 -6.94 8.77 10.58
N LEU A 79 -7.28 9.63 9.63
CA LEU A 79 -8.48 10.47 9.76
C LEU A 79 -9.71 9.57 9.75
N THR A 80 -10.55 9.71 10.78
CA THR A 80 -11.75 8.87 10.96
C THR A 80 -12.87 9.25 9.99
N GLN A 81 -13.11 10.55 9.80
CA GLN A 81 -14.15 11.12 8.96
C GLN A 81 -13.71 12.50 8.44
N LEU A 82 -14.22 12.92 7.27
CA LEU A 82 -14.04 14.29 6.81
C LEU A 82 -14.92 15.25 7.64
N PRO A 83 -14.43 16.45 8.01
CA PRO A 83 -15.25 17.45 8.67
C PRO A 83 -16.56 17.77 7.94
N ASP A 84 -17.65 18.04 8.65
CA ASP A 84 -18.96 18.29 8.02
C ASP A 84 -18.97 19.56 7.13
N ASP A 85 -18.09 20.52 7.43
CA ASP A 85 -17.90 21.74 6.66
C ASP A 85 -16.98 21.57 5.43
N PHE A 86 -16.48 20.37 5.15
CA PHE A 86 -15.50 20.14 4.07
C PHE A 86 -16.02 20.53 2.69
N GLY A 87 -17.30 20.27 2.42
CA GLY A 87 -17.96 20.72 1.20
C GLY A 87 -18.07 22.25 1.07
N LYS A 88 -17.94 22.99 2.19
CA LYS A 88 -18.05 24.45 2.28
C LYS A 88 -16.70 25.18 2.10
N VAL A 89 -15.59 24.45 1.98
CA VAL A 89 -14.29 25.05 1.64
C VAL A 89 -14.38 25.66 0.23
N LEU A 90 -14.40 27.00 0.18
CA LEU A 90 -14.70 27.78 -1.03
C LEU A 90 -13.57 27.74 -2.05
N GLN A 91 -12.31 27.80 -1.60
CA GLN A 91 -11.14 27.80 -2.48
C GLN A 91 -10.92 26.39 -3.06
N PRO A 92 -11.08 26.17 -4.38
CA PRO A 92 -11.02 24.82 -4.94
C PRO A 92 -9.67 24.14 -4.77
N ASN A 93 -8.57 24.88 -4.89
CA ASN A 93 -7.23 24.31 -4.74
C ASN A 93 -6.95 23.90 -3.29
N GLN A 94 -7.33 24.73 -2.30
CA GLN A 94 -7.20 24.39 -0.89
C GLN A 94 -8.01 23.14 -0.54
N ARG A 95 -9.27 23.03 -1.02
CA ARG A 95 -10.10 21.84 -0.77
C ARG A 95 -9.48 20.57 -1.36
N ARG A 96 -8.95 20.66 -2.59
CA ARG A 96 -8.27 19.54 -3.26
C ARG A 96 -7.07 19.08 -2.44
N GLU A 97 -6.21 20.01 -2.04
CA GLU A 97 -5.03 19.70 -1.26
C GLU A 97 -5.37 19.09 0.10
N LEU A 98 -6.30 19.69 0.83
CA LEU A 98 -6.76 19.17 2.12
C LEU A 98 -7.32 17.75 1.98
N PHE A 99 -8.05 17.48 0.89
CA PHE A 99 -8.58 16.14 0.58
C PHE A 99 -7.47 15.13 0.32
N LEU A 100 -6.45 15.53 -0.43
CA LEU A 100 -5.32 14.66 -0.75
C LEU A 100 -4.46 14.35 0.48
N ARG A 101 -4.20 15.35 1.34
CA ARG A 101 -3.54 15.18 2.65
C ARG A 101 -4.34 14.25 3.55
N ALA A 102 -5.67 14.37 3.58
CA ALA A 102 -6.52 13.49 4.37
C ALA A 102 -6.48 12.03 3.92
N LEU A 103 -6.38 11.78 2.61
CA LEU A 103 -6.57 10.44 2.05
C LEU A 103 -5.27 9.68 1.78
N LEU A 104 -4.17 10.35 1.40
CA LEU A 104 -2.92 9.68 1.04
C LEU A 104 -2.39 8.76 2.16
N PRO A 105 -2.32 9.18 3.44
CA PRO A 105 -1.90 8.31 4.54
C PRO A 105 -2.71 7.00 4.61
N LEU A 106 -4.03 7.09 4.49
CA LEU A 106 -4.93 5.93 4.56
C LEU A 106 -4.66 4.92 3.45
N VAL A 107 -4.42 5.42 2.22
CA VAL A 107 -4.09 4.60 1.07
C VAL A 107 -2.72 3.92 1.25
N LEU A 108 -1.72 4.66 1.73
CA LEU A 108 -0.39 4.08 1.98
C LEU A 108 -0.41 3.05 3.12
N ILE A 109 -1.17 3.29 4.20
CA ILE A 109 -1.35 2.33 5.30
C ILE A 109 -1.97 1.03 4.80
N GLU A 110 -3.04 1.10 3.99
CA GLU A 110 -3.66 -0.11 3.46
C GLU A 110 -2.81 -0.81 2.40
N ASN A 111 -2.03 -0.07 1.61
CA ASN A 111 -1.03 -0.67 0.72
C ASN A 111 0.08 -1.38 1.48
N ARG A 112 0.62 -0.78 2.55
CA ARG A 112 1.61 -1.43 3.43
C ARG A 112 1.04 -2.74 3.99
N ARG A 113 -0.19 -2.70 4.53
CA ARG A 113 -0.88 -3.90 5.02
C ARG A 113 -1.02 -4.98 3.94
N LEU A 114 -1.36 -4.61 2.71
CA LEU A 114 -1.47 -5.56 1.58
C LEU A 114 -0.10 -6.16 1.20
N GLN A 115 0.95 -5.34 1.21
CA GLN A 115 2.30 -5.75 0.87
C GLN A 115 2.88 -6.72 1.92
N GLU A 116 2.74 -6.41 3.21
CA GLU A 116 3.15 -7.29 4.32
C GLU A 116 2.40 -8.64 4.26
N GLN A 117 1.09 -8.60 4.03
CA GLN A 117 0.30 -9.81 3.83
C GLN A 117 0.76 -10.61 2.61
N ARG A 118 1.13 -9.92 1.52
CA ARG A 118 1.63 -10.57 0.31
C ARG A 118 2.95 -11.28 0.56
N GLU A 119 3.88 -10.63 1.24
CA GLU A 119 5.19 -11.17 1.57
C GLU A 119 5.08 -12.40 2.45
N LEU A 120 4.30 -12.32 3.53
CA LEU A 120 4.04 -13.47 4.39
C LEU A 120 3.33 -14.59 3.63
N ALA A 121 2.32 -14.28 2.81
CA ALA A 121 1.64 -15.29 2.01
C ALA A 121 2.58 -15.93 0.98
N ASN A 122 3.47 -15.17 0.35
CA ASN A 122 4.44 -15.70 -0.59
C ASN A 122 5.40 -16.66 0.10
N TRP A 123 5.97 -16.25 1.25
CA TRP A 123 6.86 -17.08 2.05
C TRP A 123 6.19 -18.39 2.49
N LEU A 124 4.95 -18.35 2.99
CA LEU A 124 4.20 -19.55 3.38
C LEU A 124 3.81 -20.47 2.21
N LEU A 125 3.96 -20.01 0.96
CA LEU A 125 3.60 -20.73 -0.26
C LEU A 125 4.81 -21.21 -1.07
N GLU A 126 6.04 -20.86 -0.67
CA GLU A 126 7.28 -21.26 -1.36
C GLU A 126 7.53 -22.76 -1.24
N ASP A 127 7.31 -23.33 -0.05
CA ASP A 127 7.55 -24.74 0.26
C ASP A 127 6.24 -25.53 0.48
N ASP A 128 6.32 -26.55 1.34
CA ASP A 128 5.16 -27.23 1.89
C ASP A 128 4.29 -26.26 2.67
N LEU A 129 2.97 -26.40 2.50
CA LEU A 129 2.04 -25.56 3.25
C LEU A 129 2.20 -25.80 4.75
N PRO A 130 1.98 -24.76 5.58
CA PRO A 130 1.93 -24.92 7.02
C PRO A 130 0.95 -26.02 7.42
N ALA A 131 1.31 -26.78 8.46
CA ALA A 131 0.50 -27.88 8.99
C ALA A 131 -0.96 -27.47 9.17
N GLU A 132 -1.87 -28.33 8.74
CA GLU A 132 -3.31 -28.11 8.84
C GLU A 132 -3.70 -27.83 10.30
N GLY A 133 -4.56 -26.83 10.52
CA GLY A 133 -4.96 -26.36 11.85
C GLY A 133 -3.96 -25.44 12.57
N SER A 134 -2.73 -25.27 12.08
CA SER A 134 -1.78 -24.30 12.64
C SER A 134 -2.28 -22.85 12.49
N ALA A 135 -1.73 -21.94 13.30
CA ALA A 135 -2.06 -20.51 13.20
C ALA A 135 -1.72 -19.93 11.82
N MET A 136 -0.58 -20.33 11.22
CA MET A 136 -0.17 -19.89 9.90
C MET A 136 -1.06 -20.46 8.78
N HIS A 137 -1.46 -21.73 8.89
CA HIS A 137 -2.42 -22.32 7.97
C HIS A 137 -3.79 -21.61 8.03
N THR A 138 -4.28 -21.35 9.25
CA THR A 138 -5.54 -20.65 9.48
C THR A 138 -5.51 -19.23 8.95
N TRP A 139 -4.40 -18.52 9.18
CA TRP A 139 -4.18 -17.17 8.64
C TRP A 139 -4.21 -17.18 7.10
N LEU A 140 -3.46 -18.09 6.47
CA LEU A 140 -3.33 -18.15 5.01
C LEU A 140 -4.66 -18.53 4.33
N THR A 141 -5.39 -19.51 4.88
CA THR A 141 -6.69 -19.93 4.36
C THR A 141 -7.76 -18.84 4.55
N THR A 142 -7.74 -18.12 5.69
CA THR A 142 -8.60 -16.96 5.93
C THR A 142 -8.32 -15.84 4.93
N LEU A 143 -7.03 -15.56 4.67
CA LEU A 143 -6.61 -14.58 3.69
C LEU A 143 -7.07 -14.97 2.27
N ALA A 144 -6.88 -16.23 1.88
CA ALA A 144 -7.36 -16.74 0.59
C ALA A 144 -8.89 -16.54 0.43
N LYS A 145 -9.66 -16.85 1.47
CA LYS A 145 -11.11 -16.63 1.50
C LYS A 145 -11.47 -15.14 1.39
N GLN A 146 -10.77 -14.27 2.13
CA GLN A 146 -10.95 -12.81 2.06
C GLN A 146 -10.73 -12.27 0.64
N PHE A 147 -9.73 -12.81 -0.07
CA PHE A 147 -9.44 -12.48 -1.47
C PHE A 147 -10.23 -13.31 -2.49
N ARG A 148 -11.28 -14.01 -2.03
CA ARG A 148 -12.21 -14.81 -2.85
C ARG A 148 -11.49 -15.86 -3.72
N VAL A 149 -10.38 -16.40 -3.23
CA VAL A 149 -9.69 -17.55 -3.82
C VAL A 149 -10.30 -18.80 -3.22
N ARG A 150 -11.01 -19.54 -4.06
CA ARG A 150 -11.58 -20.85 -3.73
C ARG A 150 -10.70 -21.91 -4.37
N GLY A 151 -10.50 -23.02 -3.68
CA GLY A 151 -9.70 -24.15 -4.17
C GLY A 151 -8.61 -24.55 -3.19
N ASN A 152 -7.94 -25.65 -3.51
CA ASN A 152 -6.85 -26.20 -2.72
C ASN A 152 -5.57 -25.37 -2.94
N LEU A 153 -5.02 -24.76 -1.88
CA LEU A 153 -3.77 -24.00 -1.92
C LEU A 153 -2.54 -24.88 -2.24
N GLN A 154 -2.67 -26.21 -2.24
CA GLN A 154 -1.64 -27.10 -2.78
C GLN A 154 -1.50 -26.99 -4.30
N LYS A 155 -2.51 -26.48 -5.00
CA LYS A 155 -2.45 -26.27 -6.45
C LYS A 155 -1.80 -24.94 -6.77
N GLN A 156 -0.79 -24.97 -7.65
CA GLN A 156 -0.07 -23.78 -8.10
C GLN A 156 -0.98 -22.68 -8.66
N GLU A 157 -2.05 -23.05 -9.37
CA GLU A 157 -3.05 -22.09 -9.86
C GLU A 157 -3.71 -21.28 -8.72
N ALA A 158 -4.05 -21.94 -7.61
CA ALA A 158 -4.65 -21.27 -6.46
C ALA A 158 -3.65 -20.34 -5.76
N ARG A 159 -2.38 -20.78 -5.62
CA ARG A 159 -1.28 -19.96 -5.08
C ARG A 159 -1.07 -18.70 -5.91
N GLN A 160 -0.92 -18.84 -7.23
CA GLN A 160 -0.75 -17.73 -8.16
C GLN A 160 -1.96 -16.78 -8.14
N LYS A 161 -3.17 -17.32 -8.12
CA LYS A 161 -4.40 -16.51 -8.05
C LYS A 161 -4.48 -15.68 -6.77
N LEU A 162 -4.06 -16.23 -5.63
CA LEU A 162 -3.97 -15.49 -4.38
C LEU A 162 -2.99 -14.33 -4.50
N LEU A 163 -1.78 -14.60 -4.99
CA LEU A 163 -0.77 -13.56 -5.17
C LEU A 163 -1.25 -12.51 -6.19
N ILE A 164 -1.83 -12.85 -7.33
CA ILE A 164 -2.35 -11.84 -8.29
C ILE A 164 -3.41 -10.92 -7.67
N ARG A 165 -4.21 -11.43 -6.72
CA ARG A 165 -5.24 -10.64 -6.04
C ARG A 165 -4.72 -9.86 -4.84
N LEU A 166 -3.73 -10.38 -4.14
CA LEU A 166 -3.14 -9.77 -2.95
C LEU A 166 -2.04 -8.78 -3.35
N ASP A 167 -2.46 -7.64 -3.89
CA ASP A 167 -1.52 -6.65 -4.41
C ASP A 167 -1.98 -5.22 -4.13
N VAL A 168 -1.01 -4.31 -4.08
CA VAL A 168 -1.19 -2.88 -3.79
C VAL A 168 -1.89 -2.16 -4.94
N ILE A 169 -2.53 -1.03 -4.63
CA ILE A 169 -3.15 -0.14 -5.61
C ILE A 169 -2.31 1.14 -5.66
N PRO A 170 -1.87 1.62 -6.85
CA PRO A 170 -1.08 2.84 -6.93
C PRO A 170 -1.75 4.02 -6.22
N PRO A 171 -1.06 4.76 -5.33
CA PRO A 171 -1.70 5.82 -4.54
C PRO A 171 -2.36 6.90 -5.40
N ALA A 172 -1.69 7.32 -6.47
CA ALA A 172 -2.23 8.27 -7.45
C ALA A 172 -3.57 7.81 -8.05
N LEU A 173 -3.72 6.51 -8.33
CA LEU A 173 -4.96 5.95 -8.88
C LEU A 173 -6.10 6.02 -7.85
N ALA A 174 -5.83 5.57 -6.62
CA ALA A 174 -6.83 5.58 -5.55
C ALA A 174 -7.29 7.01 -5.22
N LEU A 175 -6.36 7.96 -5.12
CA LEU A 175 -6.69 9.37 -4.86
C LEU A 175 -7.51 9.98 -5.98
N ALA A 176 -7.15 9.72 -7.23
CA ALA A 176 -7.87 10.24 -8.38
C ALA A 176 -9.29 9.66 -8.50
N GLN A 177 -9.47 8.36 -8.25
CA GLN A 177 -10.81 7.77 -8.19
C GLN A 177 -11.62 8.40 -7.05
N ALA A 178 -11.09 8.48 -5.84
CA ALA A 178 -11.80 9.09 -4.71
C ALA A 178 -12.19 10.56 -5.00
N ALA A 179 -11.31 11.32 -5.65
CA ALA A 179 -11.59 12.69 -6.07
C ALA A 179 -12.78 12.77 -7.05
N ILE A 180 -12.85 11.87 -8.03
CA ILE A 180 -13.96 11.79 -8.98
C ILE A 180 -15.25 11.39 -8.26
N GLU A 181 -15.23 10.32 -7.47
CA GLU A 181 -16.43 9.77 -6.85
C GLU A 181 -17.05 10.71 -5.80
N THR A 182 -16.24 11.56 -5.16
CA THR A 182 -16.69 12.43 -4.07
C THR A 182 -16.74 13.91 -4.42
N GLY A 183 -16.30 14.30 -5.62
CA GLY A 183 -16.13 15.72 -5.97
C GLY A 183 -15.07 16.41 -5.10
N TRP A 184 -13.96 15.72 -4.81
CA TRP A 184 -12.93 16.14 -3.85
C TRP A 184 -13.47 16.29 -2.42
N GLY A 185 -14.19 15.27 -1.93
CA GLY A 185 -14.67 15.18 -0.56
C GLY A 185 -15.95 15.96 -0.24
N SER A 186 -16.54 16.68 -1.20
CA SER A 186 -17.75 17.49 -0.95
C SER A 186 -19.05 16.69 -0.95
N SER A 187 -19.03 15.47 -1.49
CA SER A 187 -20.20 14.59 -1.54
C SER A 187 -20.71 14.25 -0.14
N ARG A 188 -22.02 14.39 0.08
CA ARG A 188 -22.65 13.98 1.34
C ARG A 188 -22.41 12.52 1.70
N PHE A 189 -22.22 11.63 0.71
CA PHE A 189 -21.90 10.23 0.98
C PHE A 189 -20.51 10.05 1.59
N ALA A 190 -19.57 10.93 1.23
CA ALA A 190 -18.24 10.96 1.85
C ALA A 190 -18.30 11.54 3.27
N LEU A 191 -19.08 12.61 3.47
CA LEU A 191 -19.21 13.30 4.76
C LEU A 191 -19.99 12.47 5.79
N GLU A 192 -21.19 12.00 5.45
CA GLU A 192 -22.08 11.28 6.37
C GLU A 192 -21.77 9.78 6.45
N GLY A 193 -21.28 9.20 5.34
CA GLY A 193 -21.16 7.76 5.18
C GLY A 193 -19.73 7.25 5.07
N ASN A 194 -18.73 8.12 5.11
CA ASN A 194 -17.34 7.75 4.78
C ASN A 194 -17.22 7.02 3.42
N SER A 195 -18.14 7.24 2.48
CA SER A 195 -18.18 6.54 1.20
C SER A 195 -17.35 7.28 0.17
N LEU A 196 -16.07 6.90 0.07
CA LEU A 196 -15.08 7.59 -0.76
C LEU A 196 -15.07 7.13 -2.22
N PHE A 197 -15.68 5.99 -2.52
CA PHE A 197 -15.47 5.27 -3.78
C PHE A 197 -16.77 4.84 -4.47
N GLY A 198 -17.94 5.37 -4.07
CA GLY A 198 -19.22 5.08 -4.71
C GLY A 198 -19.65 3.61 -4.65
N GLN A 199 -19.22 2.87 -3.62
CA GLN A 199 -19.51 1.43 -3.53
C GLN A 199 -20.97 1.20 -3.17
N TRP A 200 -21.63 0.30 -3.89
CA TRP A 200 -23.00 -0.10 -3.59
C TRP A 200 -23.06 -1.05 -2.38
N SER A 201 -24.08 -0.86 -1.54
CA SER A 201 -24.53 -1.85 -0.56
C SER A 201 -25.89 -2.40 -0.97
N PHE A 202 -26.03 -3.71 -0.86
CA PHE A 202 -27.28 -4.45 -1.09
C PHE A 202 -27.93 -4.92 0.21
N VAL A 203 -27.30 -4.66 1.36
CA VAL A 203 -27.84 -5.00 2.68
C VAL A 203 -28.76 -3.86 3.13
N LYS A 204 -30.05 -4.16 3.27
CA LYS A 204 -31.07 -3.21 3.74
C LYS A 204 -30.63 -2.59 5.07
N GLY A 205 -30.58 -1.26 5.13
CA GLY A 205 -30.20 -0.50 6.34
C GLY A 205 -28.70 -0.24 6.54
N SER A 206 -27.82 -0.73 5.65
CA SER A 206 -26.35 -0.57 5.80
C SER A 206 -25.73 0.53 4.91
N GLY A 207 -26.55 1.46 4.43
CA GLY A 207 -26.10 2.47 3.47
C GLY A 207 -27.04 3.67 3.35
N LEU A 208 -26.56 4.69 2.64
CA LEU A 208 -27.26 5.94 2.40
C LEU A 208 -28.09 5.86 1.11
N LYS A 209 -29.34 6.30 1.17
CA LYS A 209 -30.25 6.36 0.02
C LYS A 209 -29.89 7.55 -0.86
N PRO A 210 -29.71 7.43 -2.20
CA PRO A 210 -29.62 8.57 -3.09
C PRO A 210 -30.86 9.48 -3.06
N ASN A 211 -30.67 10.80 -3.20
CA ASN A 211 -31.78 11.77 -3.16
C ASN A 211 -32.62 11.75 -4.45
N GLN A 212 -32.00 11.40 -5.58
CA GLN A 212 -32.65 11.22 -6.88
C GLN A 212 -32.40 9.78 -7.30
N ARG A 213 -33.46 8.97 -7.31
CA ARG A 213 -33.43 7.55 -7.64
C ARG A 213 -34.60 7.27 -8.57
N ASP A 214 -34.35 6.53 -9.65
CA ASP A 214 -35.44 5.93 -10.42
C ASP A 214 -36.28 5.04 -9.48
N ALA A 215 -37.60 5.02 -9.66
CA ALA A 215 -38.53 4.35 -8.75
C ALA A 215 -38.10 2.90 -8.40
N ASP A 216 -37.42 2.22 -9.32
CA ASP A 216 -37.06 0.79 -9.24
C ASP A 216 -35.66 0.50 -8.67
N ALA A 217 -34.81 1.50 -8.45
CA ALA A 217 -33.37 1.25 -8.33
C ALA A 217 -32.88 0.77 -6.94
N THR A 218 -33.22 -0.43 -6.47
CA THR A 218 -33.08 -0.97 -5.07
C THR A 218 -31.78 -0.75 -4.27
N HIS A 219 -30.67 -0.36 -4.88
CA HIS A 219 -29.35 -0.26 -4.26
C HIS A 219 -29.18 0.96 -3.34
N LEU A 220 -28.35 0.81 -2.29
CA LEU A 220 -27.90 1.88 -1.39
C LEU A 220 -26.43 2.21 -1.66
N VAL A 221 -25.98 3.42 -1.32
CA VAL A 221 -24.55 3.74 -1.27
C VAL A 221 -24.01 3.23 0.06
N ALA A 222 -22.98 2.39 0.03
CA ALA A 222 -22.38 1.80 1.23
C ALA A 222 -21.87 2.89 2.18
N SER A 223 -22.10 2.68 3.47
CA SER A 223 -21.51 3.49 4.54
C SER A 223 -20.42 2.70 5.26
N PHE A 224 -19.45 3.41 5.83
CA PHE A 224 -18.29 2.82 6.49
C PHE A 224 -18.07 3.45 7.87
N PRO A 225 -17.57 2.68 8.84
CA PRO A 225 -17.31 3.20 10.19
C PRO A 225 -16.21 4.25 10.23
N ASN A 226 -15.32 4.29 9.23
CA ASN A 226 -14.31 5.33 9.04
C ASN A 226 -13.79 5.33 7.59
N LEU A 227 -13.07 6.38 7.21
CA LEU A 227 -12.44 6.53 5.89
C LEU A 227 -11.51 5.36 5.54
N ARG A 228 -10.73 4.84 6.52
CA ARG A 228 -9.84 3.69 6.29
C ARG A 228 -10.61 2.43 5.87
N ALA A 229 -11.76 2.16 6.48
CA ALA A 229 -12.61 1.03 6.12
C ALA A 229 -13.16 1.16 4.69
N SER A 230 -13.46 2.38 4.25
CA SER A 230 -13.82 2.69 2.87
C SER A 230 -12.69 2.38 1.89
N VAL A 231 -11.47 2.87 2.18
CA VAL A 231 -10.26 2.57 1.38
C VAL A 231 -10.01 1.06 1.30
N ARG A 232 -10.10 0.34 2.42
CA ARG A 232 -9.93 -1.12 2.46
C ARG A 232 -10.97 -1.83 1.61
N ALA A 233 -12.24 -1.43 1.69
CA ALA A 233 -13.32 -2.03 0.92
C ALA A 233 -13.15 -1.78 -0.58
N TYR A 234 -12.73 -0.58 -0.97
CA TYR A 234 -12.38 -0.24 -2.35
C TYR A 234 -11.22 -1.08 -2.89
N MET A 235 -10.10 -1.15 -2.15
CA MET A 235 -8.93 -1.95 -2.58
C MET A 235 -9.30 -3.43 -2.72
N ARG A 236 -10.10 -3.97 -1.79
CA ARG A 236 -10.62 -5.35 -1.90
C ARG A 236 -11.51 -5.54 -3.12
N ASN A 237 -12.30 -4.53 -3.50
CA ASN A 237 -13.14 -4.61 -4.70
C ASN A 237 -12.27 -4.73 -5.97
N LEU A 238 -11.29 -3.87 -6.16
CA LEU A 238 -10.36 -3.97 -7.30
C LEU A 238 -9.57 -5.29 -7.29
N ASN A 239 -9.16 -5.73 -6.11
CA ASN A 239 -8.39 -6.96 -5.92
C ASN A 239 -9.21 -8.25 -6.11
N THR A 240 -10.55 -8.21 -6.13
CA THR A 240 -11.35 -9.45 -6.16
C THR A 240 -12.53 -9.45 -7.13
N GLY A 241 -13.00 -8.28 -7.58
CA GLY A 241 -14.16 -8.13 -8.45
C GLY A 241 -13.92 -8.69 -9.85
N ARG A 242 -14.94 -9.33 -10.44
CA ARG A 242 -14.83 -9.91 -11.79
C ARG A 242 -14.53 -8.85 -12.85
N ALA A 243 -15.17 -7.68 -12.76
CA ALA A 243 -14.99 -6.55 -13.67
C ALA A 243 -13.55 -6.03 -13.74
N TYR A 244 -12.73 -6.25 -12.71
CA TYR A 244 -11.35 -5.76 -12.62
C TYR A 244 -10.32 -6.85 -12.90
N HIS A 245 -10.68 -7.88 -13.65
CA HIS A 245 -9.75 -8.95 -14.02
C HIS A 245 -8.55 -8.41 -14.81
N GLU A 246 -8.80 -7.63 -15.87
CA GLU A 246 -7.76 -7.01 -16.69
C GLU A 246 -6.80 -6.14 -15.87
N PHE A 247 -7.35 -5.34 -14.95
CA PHE A 247 -6.55 -4.52 -14.03
C PHE A 247 -5.58 -5.37 -13.20
N ARG A 248 -6.02 -6.52 -12.70
CA ARG A 248 -5.15 -7.44 -11.95
C ARG A 248 -4.13 -8.13 -12.83
N THR A 249 -4.51 -8.53 -14.05
CA THR A 249 -3.60 -9.13 -15.03
C THR A 249 -2.48 -8.16 -15.38
N ALA A 250 -2.81 -6.88 -15.64
CA ALA A 250 -1.83 -5.84 -15.94
C ALA A 250 -0.84 -5.62 -14.78
N ARG A 251 -1.32 -5.54 -13.54
CA ARG A 251 -0.43 -5.46 -12.36
C ARG A 251 0.47 -6.69 -12.22
N ALA A 252 -0.08 -7.89 -12.42
CA ALA A 252 0.69 -9.12 -12.36
C ALA A 252 1.79 -9.16 -13.44
N GLN A 253 1.47 -8.71 -14.65
CA GLN A 253 2.44 -8.62 -15.75
C GLN A 253 3.54 -7.61 -15.44
N ALA A 254 3.19 -6.42 -14.92
CA ALA A 254 4.18 -5.42 -14.51
C ALA A 254 5.14 -5.96 -13.45
N ARG A 255 4.63 -6.70 -12.44
CA ARG A 255 5.49 -7.36 -11.45
C ARG A 255 6.39 -8.42 -12.08
N LYS A 256 5.85 -9.25 -12.98
CA LYS A 256 6.62 -10.29 -13.69
C LYS A 256 7.77 -9.71 -14.51
N THR A 257 7.61 -8.52 -15.06
CA THR A 257 8.63 -7.82 -15.87
C THR A 257 9.46 -6.83 -15.07
N GLY A 258 9.31 -6.75 -13.74
CA GLY A 258 10.03 -5.79 -12.90
C GLY A 258 9.66 -4.33 -13.14
N GLN A 259 8.53 -4.06 -13.79
CA GLN A 259 8.04 -2.71 -14.06
C GLN A 259 7.27 -2.14 -12.86
N ALA A 260 7.41 -0.83 -12.66
CA ALA A 260 6.62 -0.11 -11.66
C ALA A 260 5.11 -0.17 -12.01
N LEU A 261 4.27 -0.25 -10.98
CA LEU A 261 2.80 -0.19 -11.12
C LEU A 261 2.35 1.25 -11.43
N ARG A 262 2.55 1.70 -12.67
CA ARG A 262 2.22 3.06 -13.09
C ARG A 262 0.70 3.27 -13.10
N ALA A 263 0.24 4.24 -12.31
CA ALA A 263 -1.18 4.55 -12.17
C ALA A 263 -1.85 4.90 -13.51
N ASN A 264 -1.16 5.67 -14.37
CA ASN A 264 -1.68 6.11 -15.66
C ASN A 264 -1.91 4.94 -16.63
N ASP A 265 -1.02 3.95 -16.62
CA ASP A 265 -1.12 2.76 -17.47
C ASP A 265 -2.26 1.89 -16.97
N LEU A 266 -2.27 1.58 -15.67
CA LEU A 266 -3.30 0.72 -15.06
C LEU A 266 -4.72 1.31 -15.12
N ALA A 267 -4.87 2.63 -15.26
CA ALA A 267 -6.17 3.30 -15.34
C ALA A 267 -7.03 2.85 -16.53
N GLU A 268 -6.45 2.39 -17.64
CA GLU A 268 -7.24 1.92 -18.80
C GLU A 268 -8.09 0.69 -18.51
N HIS A 269 -7.64 -0.14 -17.58
CA HIS A 269 -8.36 -1.36 -17.19
C HIS A 269 -9.50 -1.10 -16.20
N LEU A 270 -9.89 0.16 -16.01
CA LEU A 270 -10.97 0.58 -15.11
C LEU A 270 -12.21 1.14 -15.85
N HIS A 271 -12.32 0.94 -17.16
CA HIS A 271 -13.51 1.32 -17.92
C HIS A 271 -14.82 0.75 -17.35
N ARG A 272 -14.79 -0.42 -16.69
CA ARG A 272 -15.97 -1.03 -16.02
C ARG A 272 -16.26 -0.48 -14.63
N TYR A 273 -15.47 0.46 -14.12
CA TYR A 273 -15.70 1.06 -12.80
C TYR A 273 -16.92 2.00 -12.83
N SER A 274 -17.12 2.69 -13.94
CA SER A 274 -18.20 3.65 -14.14
C SER A 274 -18.99 3.32 -15.41
N GLN A 275 -20.28 3.61 -15.41
CA GLN A 275 -21.11 3.53 -16.62
C GLN A 275 -20.61 4.47 -17.73
N ARG A 276 -19.82 5.50 -17.37
CA ARG A 276 -19.17 6.42 -18.31
C ARG A 276 -18.05 5.78 -19.14
N GLY A 277 -17.61 4.55 -18.84
CA GLY A 277 -16.65 3.82 -19.66
C GLY A 277 -15.33 4.57 -19.88
N GLU A 278 -14.92 4.71 -21.13
CA GLU A 278 -13.67 5.40 -21.51
C GLU A 278 -13.62 6.88 -21.10
N ALA A 279 -14.77 7.57 -21.04
CA ALA A 279 -14.81 8.95 -20.57
C ALA A 279 -14.38 9.07 -19.09
N TYR A 280 -14.69 8.05 -18.27
CA TYR A 280 -14.20 7.96 -16.90
C TYR A 280 -12.68 7.75 -16.86
N VAL A 281 -12.17 6.86 -17.70
CA VAL A 281 -10.72 6.58 -17.81
C VAL A 281 -9.96 7.86 -18.21
N ALA A 282 -10.50 8.64 -19.15
CA ALA A 282 -9.91 9.90 -19.58
C ALA A 282 -9.81 10.92 -18.43
N ASP A 283 -10.88 11.08 -17.64
CA ASP A 283 -10.87 11.93 -16.45
C ASP A 283 -9.86 11.45 -15.39
N LEU A 284 -9.81 10.14 -15.17
CA LEU A 284 -8.91 9.51 -14.22
C LEU A 284 -7.45 9.79 -14.60
N ARG A 285 -7.07 9.56 -15.86
CA ARG A 285 -5.73 9.85 -16.40
C ARG A 285 -5.40 11.34 -16.35
N ARG A 286 -6.38 12.23 -16.56
CA ARG A 286 -6.18 13.69 -16.43
C ARG A 286 -5.82 14.08 -14.99
N ILE A 287 -6.51 13.54 -13.98
CA ILE A 287 -6.18 13.83 -12.58
C ILE A 287 -4.83 13.21 -12.19
N ILE A 288 -4.55 11.97 -12.60
CA ILE A 288 -3.27 11.29 -12.32
C ILE A 288 -2.08 12.08 -12.83
N ARG A 289 -2.20 12.68 -14.02
CA ARG A 289 -1.13 13.48 -14.64
C ARG A 289 -1.01 14.91 -14.07
N SER A 290 -1.90 15.33 -13.18
CA SER A 290 -1.81 16.65 -12.56
C SER A 290 -0.53 16.75 -11.71
N PRO A 291 0.12 17.93 -11.63
CA PRO A 291 1.33 18.12 -10.82
C PRO A 291 1.16 17.78 -9.32
N SER A 292 -0.07 17.89 -8.80
CA SER A 292 -0.42 17.51 -7.43
C SER A 292 -0.39 16.01 -7.19
N ILE A 293 -0.58 15.17 -8.21
CA ILE A 293 -0.69 13.70 -8.09
C ILE A 293 0.51 12.98 -8.71
N ALA A 294 1.07 13.49 -9.80
CA ALA A 294 2.14 12.84 -10.55
C ALA A 294 3.41 12.62 -9.70
N ARG A 295 3.65 13.46 -8.68
CA ARG A 295 4.81 13.38 -7.78
C ARG A 295 4.69 12.30 -6.69
N LEU A 296 3.58 11.56 -6.64
CA LEU A 296 3.33 10.55 -5.60
C LEU A 296 4.02 9.20 -5.84
N THR A 297 4.79 9.04 -6.92
CA THR A 297 5.49 7.78 -7.22
C THR A 297 6.46 7.36 -6.12
N GLU A 298 7.01 8.32 -5.38
CA GLU A 298 7.96 8.08 -4.29
C GLU A 298 7.34 8.25 -2.90
N ALA A 299 6.08 8.68 -2.83
CA ALA A 299 5.41 8.94 -1.57
C ALA A 299 5.30 7.66 -0.73
N SER A 300 5.87 7.69 0.46
CA SER A 300 5.85 6.60 1.42
C SER A 300 5.67 7.13 2.83
N LEU A 301 5.15 6.27 3.70
CA LEU A 301 4.89 6.61 5.09
C LEU A 301 6.20 6.96 5.81
N ALA A 302 6.16 8.04 6.58
CA ALA A 302 7.24 8.47 7.44
C ALA A 302 7.55 7.39 8.47
N ARG A 303 8.84 7.11 8.64
CA ARG A 303 9.34 6.30 9.75
C ARG A 303 9.66 7.25 10.88
N VAL A 304 9.14 6.99 12.07
CA VAL A 304 9.41 7.86 13.22
C VAL A 304 10.72 7.43 13.85
N ASN A 305 11.67 8.37 13.92
CA ASN A 305 12.85 8.22 14.75
C ASN A 305 12.39 8.21 16.23
N PRO A 306 12.81 7.25 17.08
CA PRO A 306 12.38 7.13 18.48
C PRO A 306 12.35 8.43 19.29
N ALA A 307 13.22 9.40 18.97
CA ALA A 307 13.27 10.71 19.63
C ALA A 307 12.03 11.61 19.39
N GLN A 308 11.27 11.41 18.31
CA GLN A 308 10.09 12.23 17.97
C GLN A 308 8.78 11.68 18.57
N SER A 309 8.73 10.39 18.94
CA SER A 309 7.56 9.78 19.59
C SER A 309 7.28 10.37 20.97
N ALA A 310 8.31 10.85 21.67
CA ALA A 310 8.18 11.45 23.00
C ALA A 310 7.45 12.80 22.99
N THR A 311 7.51 13.56 21.88
CA THR A 311 6.95 14.91 21.77
C THR A 311 5.46 14.94 21.39
N LEU A 312 4.95 13.88 20.75
CA LEU A 312 3.52 13.75 20.39
C LEU A 312 2.65 13.33 21.59
N ASN A 313 3.20 12.56 22.53
CA ASN A 313 2.47 12.12 23.73
C ASN A 313 2.39 13.20 24.83
N THR A 314 3.24 14.22 24.79
CA THR A 314 3.23 15.31 25.78
C THR A 314 2.24 16.43 25.44
N ARG A 315 1.92 16.65 24.14
CA ARG A 315 0.96 17.70 23.73
C ARG A 315 -0.52 17.34 23.93
N THR A 316 -0.86 16.09 24.23
CA THR A 316 -2.25 15.65 24.44
C THR A 316 -2.65 15.55 25.91
N LYS A 317 -1.76 15.90 26.86
CA LYS A 317 -2.00 15.68 28.30
C LYS A 317 -1.89 16.90 29.22
N THR A 318 -1.59 18.10 28.73
CA THR A 318 -1.50 19.29 29.60
C THR A 318 -1.99 20.55 28.90
N GLU A 319 -3.28 20.84 29.04
CA GLU A 319 -3.75 22.21 29.27
C GLU A 319 -5.00 22.12 30.16
N PRO A 320 -4.93 22.51 31.45
CA PRO A 320 -6.12 22.77 32.23
C PRO A 320 -6.71 24.12 31.81
N LEU A 321 -8.04 24.16 31.68
CA LEU A 321 -8.81 25.41 31.63
C LEU A 321 -8.48 26.25 32.87
N GLY A 322 -8.02 27.47 32.65
CA GLY A 322 -7.76 28.45 33.71
C GLY A 322 -7.95 29.87 33.21
N SER A 323 -9.14 30.40 33.53
CA SER A 323 -9.56 31.82 33.66
C SER A 323 -9.21 32.82 32.56
#